data_AF-A0A3D0VHT4-F1
#
_entry.id   AF-A0A3D0VHT4-F1
#
_cell.length_a   1.000
_cell.length_b   1.000
_cell.length_c   1.000
_cell.angle_alpha   90.00
_cell.angle_beta   90.00
_cell.angle_gamma   90.00
#
_symmetry.space_group_name_H-M   'P 1'
#
loop_
_entity.id
_entity.type
_entity.pdbx_description
1 polymer ?
#
loop_
_entity_poly.entity_id
_entity_poly.type
_entity_poly.pdbx_seq_one_letter_code
_entity_poly.pdbx_strand_id
1 'polypeptide(L)'
;VESDAGWLASAARLASAGKLSGARIRLIGGDPTALAEATDGRPDLAIYAHPVTEAGRVELLPFLHEQAISITAHRFGTANHLSDALI
;
A
#
# COMPACT_ATOMS: atom_id res chain seq x y z
N VAL A 1 21.92 11.75 -6.49
CA VAL A 1 21.30 10.95 -5.40
C VAL A 1 20.97 11.94 -4.29
N GLU A 2 19.72 11.95 -3.83
CA GLU A 2 19.29 12.82 -2.70
C GLU A 2 19.90 12.31 -1.39
N SER A 3 20.09 13.18 -0.39
CA SER A 3 20.50 12.77 0.96
C SER A 3 19.30 12.31 1.78
N ASP A 4 19.53 11.51 2.83
CA ASP A 4 18.45 11.06 3.73
C ASP A 4 17.65 12.22 4.32
N ALA A 5 18.34 13.29 4.73
CA ALA A 5 17.71 14.51 5.23
C ALA A 5 16.86 15.20 4.16
N GLY A 6 17.33 15.24 2.91
CA GLY A 6 16.57 15.80 1.79
C GLY A 6 15.30 14.97 1.52
N TRP A 7 15.45 13.65 1.52
CA TRP A 7 14.35 12.73 1.29
C TRP A 7 13.27 12.82 2.38
N LEU A 8 13.66 12.89 3.66
CA LEU A 8 12.74 13.09 4.78
C LEU A 8 12.01 14.44 4.70
N ALA A 9 12.72 15.52 4.32
CA ALA A 9 12.08 16.81 4.08
C ALA A 9 11.07 16.77 2.92
N SER A 10 11.34 15.97 1.90
CA SER A 10 10.40 15.72 0.80
C SER A 10 9.18 14.93 1.25
N ALA A 11 9.35 13.89 2.09
CA ALA A 11 8.24 13.16 2.70
C ALA A 11 7.35 14.09 3.55
N ALA A 12 7.95 14.96 4.38
CA ALA A 12 7.24 15.96 5.18
C ALA A 12 6.41 16.93 4.31
N ARG A 13 6.98 17.37 3.19
CA ARG A 13 6.28 18.23 2.22
C ARG A 13 5.09 17.52 1.58
N LEU A 14 5.24 16.26 1.20
CA LEU A 14 4.15 15.47 0.63
C LEU A 14 3.05 15.19 1.66
N ALA A 15 3.42 14.92 2.91
CA ALA A 15 2.50 14.74 4.02
C ALA A 15 1.67 15.99 4.27
N SER A 16 2.31 17.15 4.42
CA SER A 16 1.62 18.44 4.66
C SER A 16 0.76 18.89 3.48
N ALA A 17 1.11 18.50 2.25
CA ALA A 17 0.26 18.71 1.07
C ALA A 17 -0.89 17.69 0.94
N GLY A 18 -1.07 16.78 1.90
CA GLY A 18 -2.10 15.73 1.88
C GLY A 18 -1.88 14.64 0.82
N LYS A 19 -0.72 14.63 0.16
CA LYS A 19 -0.41 13.70 -0.95
C LYS A 19 -0.12 12.28 -0.48
N LEU A 20 0.04 12.07 0.82
CA LEU A 20 0.27 10.75 1.42
C LEU A 20 -0.99 10.16 2.10
N SER A 21 -2.17 10.76 1.94
CA SER A 21 -3.38 10.25 2.60
C SER A 21 -3.76 8.85 2.13
N GLY A 22 -3.85 7.91 3.07
CA GLY A 22 -4.06 6.49 2.78
C GLY A 22 -2.90 5.81 2.05
N ALA A 23 -1.71 6.43 1.98
CA ALA A 23 -0.58 5.90 1.22
C ALA A 23 0.19 4.81 1.99
N ARG A 24 1.04 4.11 1.25
CA ARG A 24 1.97 3.10 1.77
C ARG A 24 3.38 3.45 1.31
N ILE A 25 4.35 3.45 2.23
CA ILE A 25 5.77 3.60 1.90
C ILE A 25 6.48 2.30 2.21
N ARG A 26 7.11 1.71 1.20
CA ARG A 26 8.11 0.65 1.37
C ARG A 26 9.48 1.30 1.57
N LEU A 27 9.98 1.31 2.81
CA LEU A 27 11.25 1.95 3.19
C LEU A 27 12.41 0.94 3.14
N ILE A 28 13.48 1.27 2.42
CA ILE A 28 14.68 0.42 2.27
C ILE A 28 15.89 1.14 2.87
N GLY A 29 16.55 0.51 3.85
CA GLY A 29 17.80 1.01 4.45
C GLY A 29 17.71 2.24 5.36
N GLY A 30 16.55 2.91 5.46
CA GLY A 30 16.33 4.09 6.32
C GLY A 30 15.66 3.78 7.66
N ASP A 31 15.59 4.78 8.55
CA ASP A 31 14.93 4.68 9.86
C ASP A 31 13.41 4.92 9.76
N PRO A 32 12.56 3.93 10.09
CA PRO A 32 11.11 4.10 10.09
C PRO A 32 10.62 5.13 11.12
N THR A 33 11.36 5.34 12.21
CA THR A 33 10.98 6.31 13.27
C THR A 33 11.17 7.73 12.75
N ALA A 34 12.34 8.05 12.18
CA ALA A 34 12.59 9.32 11.53
C ALA A 34 11.58 9.64 10.42
N LEU A 35 11.15 8.63 9.62
CA LEU A 35 10.11 8.83 8.61
C LEU A 35 8.73 9.10 9.24
N ALA A 36 8.36 8.38 10.29
CA ALA A 36 7.12 8.62 11.00
C ALA A 36 7.08 10.04 11.59
N GLU A 37 8.17 10.48 12.24
CA GLU A 37 8.30 11.84 12.76
C GLU A 37 8.27 12.90 11.65
N ALA A 38 8.99 12.70 10.55
CA ALA A 38 8.99 13.62 9.42
C ALA A 38 7.60 13.77 8.77
N THR A 39 6.74 12.77 8.90
CA THR A 39 5.36 12.79 8.39
C THR A 39 4.33 13.10 9.47
N ASP A 40 4.74 13.68 10.60
CA ASP A 40 3.89 14.11 11.71
C ASP A 40 3.09 12.95 12.36
N GLY A 41 3.67 11.75 12.38
CA GLY A 41 3.08 10.57 13.01
C GLY A 41 1.73 10.14 12.40
N ARG A 42 1.49 10.47 11.13
CA ARG A 42 0.21 10.24 10.44
C ARG A 42 -0.28 8.79 10.57
N PRO A 43 -1.45 8.54 11.19
CA PRO A 43 -1.97 7.18 11.38
C PRO A 43 -2.52 6.54 10.09
N ASP A 44 -2.78 7.33 9.05
CA ASP A 44 -3.26 6.90 7.73
C ASP A 44 -2.12 6.66 6.72
N LEU A 45 -0.85 6.68 7.17
CA LEU A 45 0.32 6.33 6.37
C LEU A 45 0.94 5.03 6.91
N ALA A 46 0.95 3.98 6.08
CA ALA A 46 1.62 2.73 6.45
C ALA A 46 3.10 2.75 6.04
N ILE A 47 4.01 2.47 6.98
CA ILE A 47 5.45 2.37 6.74
C ILE A 47 5.89 0.90 6.83
N TYR A 48 6.32 0.33 5.71
CA TYR A 48 6.85 -1.03 5.61
C TYR A 48 8.38 -0.99 5.57
N ALA A 49 9.02 -1.23 6.71
CA ALA A 49 10.47 -1.10 6.89
C ALA A 49 11.20 -2.42 7.22
N HIS A 50 10.53 -3.57 7.08
CA HIS A 50 11.18 -4.86 7.26
C HIS A 50 12.32 -5.07 6.23
N PRO A 51 13.32 -5.92 6.54
CA PRO A 51 14.36 -6.28 5.59
C PRO A 51 13.75 -6.76 4.26
N VAL A 52 14.38 -6.36 3.15
CA VAL A 52 13.98 -6.82 1.81
C VAL A 52 14.16 -8.33 1.73
N THR A 53 13.19 -9.04 1.15
CA THR A 53 13.25 -10.49 0.96
C THR A 53 13.07 -10.88 -0.51
N GLU A 54 13.75 -11.95 -0.92
CA GLU A 54 13.56 -12.58 -2.24
C GLU A 54 12.23 -13.36 -2.32
N ALA A 55 11.55 -13.57 -1.19
CA ALA A 55 10.22 -14.17 -1.14
C ALA A 55 9.16 -13.22 -1.72
N GLY A 56 9.06 -13.18 -3.06
CA GLY A 56 8.20 -12.24 -3.78
C GLY A 56 6.73 -12.26 -3.34
N ARG A 57 6.20 -13.41 -2.90
CA ARG A 57 4.83 -13.49 -2.32
C ARG A 57 4.64 -12.59 -1.11
N VAL A 58 5.67 -12.41 -0.29
CA VAL A 58 5.65 -11.54 0.89
C VAL A 58 5.96 -10.10 0.47
N GLU A 59 7.00 -9.90 -0.35
CA GLU A 59 7.46 -8.56 -0.74
C GLU A 59 6.46 -7.80 -1.62
N LEU A 60 5.56 -8.50 -2.35
CA LEU A 60 4.54 -7.87 -3.19
C LEU A 60 3.35 -7.28 -2.42
N LEU A 61 3.08 -7.72 -1.17
CA LEU A 61 1.88 -7.32 -0.43
C LEU A 61 1.70 -5.80 -0.26
N PRO A 62 2.75 -4.99 -0.03
CA PRO A 62 2.61 -3.53 0.04
C PRO A 62 2.20 -2.86 -1.27
N PHE A 63 2.35 -3.55 -2.42
CA PHE A 63 2.17 -3.01 -3.76
C PHE A 63 0.85 -3.44 -4.44
N LEU A 64 0.05 -4.27 -3.77
CA LEU A 64 -1.22 -4.78 -4.28
C LEU A 64 -2.39 -4.25 -3.45
N HIS A 65 -3.53 -4.10 -4.12
CA HIS A 65 -4.82 -3.92 -3.45
C HIS A 65 -5.60 -5.22 -3.54
N GLU A 66 -5.93 -5.77 -2.38
CA GLU A 66 -6.80 -6.94 -2.32
C GLU A 66 -8.23 -6.56 -2.70
N GLN A 67 -8.90 -7.42 -3.46
CA GLN A 67 -10.27 -7.21 -3.89
C GLN A 67 -11.04 -8.53 -3.85
N ALA A 68 -12.23 -8.51 -3.22
CA ALA A 68 -13.19 -9.60 -3.24
C ALA A 68 -14.41 -9.20 -4.06
N ILE A 69 -14.81 -10.06 -4.99
CA ILE A 69 -15.98 -9.88 -5.85
C ILE A 69 -16.87 -11.11 -5.66
N SER A 70 -18.14 -10.90 -5.34
CA SER A 70 -19.13 -11.96 -5.21
C SER A 70 -20.22 -11.78 -6.26
N ILE A 71 -20.52 -12.85 -7.00
CA ILE A 71 -21.50 -12.87 -8.07
C ILE A 71 -22.55 -13.92 -7.73
N THR A 72 -23.81 -13.53 -7.68
CA THR A 72 -24.91 -14.49 -7.50
C THR A 72 -25.03 -15.37 -8.73
N ALA A 73 -24.71 -16.66 -8.59
CA ALA A 73 -24.71 -17.64 -9.69
C ALA A 73 -26.11 -18.14 -10.09
N HIS A 74 -27.18 -17.44 -9.70
CA HIS A 74 -28.54 -17.84 -10.01
C HIS A 74 -29.47 -16.64 -10.20
N ARG A 75 -30.57 -16.89 -10.91
CA ARG A 75 -31.72 -16.00 -10.99
C ARG A 75 -32.96 -16.78 -10.58
N PHE A 76 -33.53 -16.43 -9.43
CA PHE A 76 -34.67 -17.15 -8.83
C PHE A 76 -34.45 -18.67 -8.68
N GLY A 77 -33.24 -19.09 -8.32
CA GLY A 77 -32.87 -20.50 -8.15
C GLY A 77 -32.42 -21.21 -9.43
N THR A 78 -32.68 -20.65 -10.61
CA THR A 78 -32.14 -21.17 -11.88
C THR A 78 -30.70 -20.71 -12.03
N ALA A 79 -29.79 -21.64 -12.33
CA ALA A 79 -28.38 -21.32 -12.59
C ALA A 79 -28.25 -20.22 -13.65
N ASN A 80 -27.37 -19.26 -13.40
CA ASN A 80 -27.13 -18.12 -14.28
C ASN A 80 -25.67 -18.13 -14.74
N HIS A 81 -25.46 -18.16 -16.06
CA HIS A 81 -24.18 -18.35 -16.73
C HIS A 81 -23.46 -17.04 -17.12
N LEU A 82 -23.92 -15.90 -16.61
CA LEU A 82 -23.41 -14.57 -17.00
C LEU A 82 -21.92 -14.36 -16.67
N SER A 83 -21.39 -15.06 -15.66
CA SER A 83 -19.99 -14.94 -15.22
C SER A 83 -19.06 -16.04 -15.73
N ASP A 84 -19.54 -17.00 -16.52
CA ASP A 84 -18.79 -18.20 -16.90
C ASP A 84 -17.51 -17.88 -17.71
N ALA A 85 -17.47 -16.75 -18.40
CA ALA A 85 -16.30 -16.29 -19.16
C ALA A 85 -15.43 -15.26 -18.40
N LEU A 86 -15.79 -14.90 -17.17
CA LEU A 86 -15.08 -13.92 -16.34
C LEU A 86 -14.16 -14.56 -15.29
N ILE A 87 -14.40 -15.83 -14.93
CA ILE A 87 -13.67 -16.59 -13.89
C ILE A 87 -13.09 -17.85 -14.52
#